data_AF-A0A962ZD41-F1
#
_entry.id   AF-A0A962ZD41-F1
#
_cell.length_a   1.000
_cell.length_b   1.000
_cell.length_c   1.000
_cell.angle_alpha   90.00
_cell.angle_beta   90.00
_cell.angle_gamma   90.00
#
_symmetry.space_group_name_H-M   'P 1'
#
loop_
_entity.id
_entity.type
_entity.pdbx_description
1 polymer ?
#
loop_
_entity_poly.entity_id
_entity_poly.type
_entity_poly.pdbx_seq_one_letter_code
_entity_poly.pdbx_strand_id
1 'polypeptide(L)'
;MVTIDGAPRAGGLCVVDGELAGIFSVRSDPRFRRRGLARSVMARLAVWAHGMGARRFYLQVEDDNAPALGLYRSLGFATVYRYHYRQLGEGRA
;
A
#
# COMPACT_ATOMS: atom_id res chain seq x y z
N MET A 1 -7.31 -8.38 3.12
CA MET A 1 -8.62 -7.97 2.56
C MET A 1 -9.56 -7.53 3.68
N VAL A 2 -10.45 -6.58 3.40
CA VAL A 2 -11.53 -6.11 4.29
C VAL A 2 -12.85 -6.29 3.54
N THR A 3 -13.82 -6.93 4.20
CA THR A 3 -15.11 -7.34 3.64
C THR A 3 -16.23 -6.53 4.28
N ILE A 4 -17.21 -6.08 3.48
CA ILE A 4 -18.45 -5.43 3.93
C ILE A 4 -19.60 -6.04 3.13
N ASP A 5 -20.67 -6.44 3.80
CA ASP A 5 -21.84 -7.13 3.23
C ASP A 5 -21.44 -8.39 2.43
N GLY A 6 -20.52 -9.18 2.99
CA GLY A 6 -20.01 -10.41 2.36
C GLY A 6 -19.07 -10.19 1.16
N ALA A 7 -18.88 -8.95 0.69
CA ALA A 7 -18.05 -8.66 -0.48
C ALA A 7 -16.76 -7.91 -0.12
N PRO A 8 -15.65 -8.16 -0.84
CA PRO A 8 -14.38 -7.49 -0.59
C PRO A 8 -14.45 -6.01 -1.02
N ARG A 9 -14.18 -5.09 -0.07
CA ARG A 9 -14.20 -3.64 -0.32
C ARG A 9 -12.84 -2.98 -0.21
N ALA A 10 -11.83 -3.66 0.34
CA ALA A 10 -10.45 -3.20 0.29
C ALA A 10 -9.46 -4.35 0.36
N GLY A 11 -8.29 -4.17 -0.23
CA GLY A 11 -7.25 -5.20 -0.32
C GLY A 11 -5.86 -4.60 -0.49
N GLY A 12 -4.88 -5.47 -0.39
CA GLY A 12 -3.46 -5.18 -0.57
C GLY A 12 -2.68 -6.49 -0.55
N LEU A 13 -1.52 -6.48 -1.18
CA LEU A 13 -0.56 -7.58 -1.21
C LEU A 13 0.57 -7.26 -0.22
N CYS A 14 1.06 -8.28 0.47
CA CYS A 14 2.26 -8.18 1.30
C CYS A 14 3.20 -9.33 0.97
N VAL A 15 4.48 -9.01 0.80
CA VAL A 15 5.57 -9.97 0.62
C VAL A 15 6.56 -9.76 1.74
N VAL A 16 6.95 -10.83 2.43
CA VAL A 16 7.94 -10.79 3.51
C VAL A 16 9.22 -11.45 3.03
N ASP A 17 10.34 -10.77 3.26
CA ASP A 17 11.69 -11.26 2.99
C ASP A 17 12.59 -10.87 4.18
N GLY A 18 12.96 -11.86 4.98
CA GLY A 18 13.63 -11.65 6.27
C GLY A 18 12.89 -10.66 7.15
N GLU A 19 13.58 -9.57 7.52
CA GLU A 19 13.01 -8.52 8.38
C GLU A 19 12.18 -7.47 7.61
N LEU A 20 12.08 -7.56 6.29
CA LEU A 20 11.41 -6.58 5.45
C LEU A 20 10.03 -7.08 4.97
N ALA A 21 9.04 -6.19 4.98
CA ALA A 21 7.74 -6.41 4.39
C ALA A 21 7.42 -5.35 3.31
N GLY A 22 7.34 -5.80 2.06
CA GLY A 22 6.89 -4.99 0.94
C GLY A 22 5.37 -4.98 0.86
N ILE A 23 4.75 -3.80 0.78
CA ILE A 23 3.31 -3.64 0.65
C ILE A 23 2.96 -3.09 -0.73
N PHE A 24 2.08 -3.78 -1.45
CA PHE A 24 1.72 -3.48 -2.83
C PHE A 24 0.21 -3.45 -3.03
N SER A 25 -0.24 -2.79 -4.09
CA SER A 25 -1.63 -2.85 -4.58
C SER A 25 -2.69 -2.54 -3.52
N VAL A 26 -2.41 -1.62 -2.59
CA VAL A 26 -3.39 -1.18 -1.59
C VAL A 26 -4.51 -0.42 -2.29
N ARG A 27 -5.73 -0.97 -2.25
CA ARG A 27 -6.90 -0.42 -2.94
C ARG A 27 -8.14 -0.50 -2.05
N SER A 28 -9.06 0.44 -2.24
CA SER A 28 -10.39 0.43 -1.63
C SER A 28 -11.44 0.79 -2.68
N ASP A 29 -12.58 0.11 -2.63
CA ASP A 29 -13.77 0.40 -3.44
C ASP A 29 -14.13 1.89 -3.27
N PRO A 30 -14.21 2.68 -4.37
CA PRO A 30 -14.53 4.09 -4.32
C PRO A 30 -15.76 4.44 -3.48
N ARG A 31 -16.80 3.58 -3.49
CA ARG A 31 -18.07 3.78 -2.78
C ARG A 31 -17.93 3.65 -1.26
N PHE A 32 -16.84 3.06 -0.78
CA PHE A 32 -16.58 2.80 0.64
C PHE A 32 -15.34 3.54 1.15
N ARG A 33 -14.85 4.54 0.41
CA ARG A 33 -13.73 5.39 0.84
C ARG A 33 -14.09 6.24 2.05
N ARG A 34 -13.06 6.79 2.70
CA ARG A 34 -13.17 7.63 3.92
C ARG A 34 -13.76 6.91 5.15
N ARG A 35 -13.89 5.58 5.10
CA ARG A 35 -14.31 4.72 6.21
C ARG A 35 -13.15 3.97 6.89
N GLY A 36 -11.91 4.43 6.68
CA GLY A 36 -10.73 3.81 7.27
C GLY A 36 -10.29 2.46 6.66
N LEU A 37 -10.93 1.97 5.58
CA LEU A 37 -10.67 0.62 5.07
C LEU A 37 -9.20 0.36 4.67
N ALA A 38 -8.54 1.32 4.03
CA ALA A 38 -7.13 1.20 3.69
C ALA A 38 -6.23 1.09 4.94
N ARG A 39 -6.54 1.84 6.01
CA ARG A 39 -5.85 1.71 7.31
C ARG A 39 -6.06 0.32 7.91
N SER A 40 -7.27 -0.22 7.82
CA SER A 40 -7.56 -1.58 8.28
C SER A 40 -6.82 -2.64 7.47
N VAL A 41 -6.67 -2.46 6.14
CA VAL A 41 -5.81 -3.31 5.31
C VAL A 41 -4.37 -3.26 5.81
N MET A 42 -3.79 -2.06 5.95
CA MET A 42 -2.40 -1.89 6.39
C MET A 42 -2.15 -2.53 7.77
N ALA A 43 -3.05 -2.33 8.73
CA ALA A 43 -2.92 -2.93 10.06
C ALA A 43 -2.92 -4.46 10.01
N ARG A 44 -3.82 -5.06 9.21
CA ARG A 44 -3.88 -6.52 9.06
C ARG A 44 -2.63 -7.09 8.39
N LEU A 45 -2.12 -6.41 7.35
CA LEU A 45 -0.87 -6.80 6.70
C LEU A 45 0.32 -6.67 7.67
N ALA A 46 0.35 -5.62 8.50
CA ALA A 46 1.39 -5.41 9.49
C ALA A 46 1.41 -6.50 10.56
N VAL A 47 0.25 -6.87 11.10
CA VAL A 47 0.13 -7.98 12.07
C VAL A 47 0.61 -9.29 11.45
N TRP A 48 0.15 -9.61 10.24
CA TRP A 48 0.56 -10.83 9.55
C TRP A 48 2.08 -10.85 9.28
N ALA A 49 2.62 -9.78 8.71
CA ALA A 49 4.05 -9.69 8.39
C ALA A 49 4.93 -9.73 9.64
N HIS A 50 4.50 -9.11 10.73
CA HIS A 50 5.20 -9.18 12.02
C HIS A 50 5.29 -10.62 12.54
N GLY A 51 4.21 -11.40 12.39
CA GLY A 51 4.19 -12.83 12.70
C GLY A 51 5.14 -13.66 11.83
N MET A 52 5.47 -13.18 10.63
CA MET A 52 6.44 -13.79 9.71
C MET A 52 7.90 -13.33 9.97
N GLY A 53 8.14 -12.52 11.01
CA GLY A 53 9.48 -12.03 11.35
C GLY A 53 9.82 -10.65 10.79
N ALA A 54 8.93 -10.02 10.00
CA ALA A 54 9.16 -8.68 9.52
C ALA A 54 9.21 -7.67 10.67
N ARG A 55 10.12 -6.70 10.56
CA ARG A 55 10.33 -5.60 11.51
C ARG A 55 10.23 -4.24 10.83
N ARG A 56 10.43 -4.17 9.51
CA ARG A 56 10.38 -2.94 8.73
C ARG A 56 9.46 -3.11 7.54
N PHE A 57 8.78 -2.03 7.18
CA PHE A 57 7.81 -2.00 6.09
C PHE A 57 8.23 -0.99 5.05
N TYR A 58 8.04 -1.33 3.79
CA TYR A 58 8.26 -0.39 2.68
C TYR A 58 7.14 -0.51 1.64
N LEU A 59 6.94 0.57 0.91
CA LEU A 59 6.00 0.64 -0.19
C LEU A 59 6.43 1.75 -1.15
N GLN A 60 5.87 1.71 -2.35
CA GLN A 60 5.97 2.76 -3.34
C GLN A 60 4.60 3.39 -3.57
N VAL A 61 4.60 4.70 -3.82
CA VAL A 61 3.38 5.48 -4.04
C VAL A 61 3.70 6.62 -4.99
N GLU A 62 2.81 6.86 -5.95
CA GLU A 62 2.89 8.02 -6.84
C GLU A 62 2.81 9.31 -6.02
N ASP A 63 3.60 10.31 -6.40
CA ASP A 63 3.74 11.56 -5.65
C ASP A 63 2.50 12.47 -5.73
N ASP A 64 1.65 12.26 -6.73
CA ASP A 64 0.35 12.92 -6.89
C ASP A 64 -0.79 12.23 -6.10
N ASN A 65 -0.53 11.08 -5.47
CA ASN A 65 -1.54 10.33 -4.73
C ASN A 65 -1.69 10.85 -3.28
N ALA A 66 -2.18 12.08 -3.15
CA ALA A 66 -2.34 12.77 -1.88
C ALA A 66 -3.11 11.96 -0.80
N PRO A 67 -4.19 11.22 -1.12
CA PRO A 67 -4.87 10.39 -0.12
C PRO A 67 -4.00 9.25 0.45
N ALA A 68 -3.26 8.56 -0.42
CA ALA A 68 -2.37 7.47 0.02
C ALA A 68 -1.17 8.01 0.79
N LEU A 69 -0.56 9.09 0.31
CA LEU A 69 0.52 9.80 1.02
C LEU A 69 0.08 10.23 2.42
N GLY A 70 -1.13 10.79 2.56
CA GLY A 70 -1.70 11.15 3.86
C GLY A 70 -1.88 9.94 4.79
N LEU A 71 -2.39 8.82 4.25
CA LEU A 71 -2.50 7.57 5.00
C LEU A 71 -1.14 7.08 5.49
N TYR A 72 -0.15 6.97 4.60
CA TYR A 72 1.16 6.40 4.93
C TYR A 72 1.91 7.27 5.94
N ARG A 73 1.88 8.60 5.79
CA ARG A 73 2.42 9.51 6.83
C ARG A 73 1.75 9.32 8.18
N SER A 74 0.41 9.15 8.21
CA SER A 74 -0.31 8.90 9.47
C SER A 74 0.03 7.55 10.12
N LEU A 75 0.66 6.64 9.38
CA LEU A 75 1.12 5.34 9.86
C LEU A 75 2.63 5.35 10.19
N GLY A 76 3.28 6.51 10.14
CA GLY A 76 4.70 6.66 10.46
C GLY A 76 5.66 6.34 9.31
N PHE A 77 5.17 6.15 8.08
CA PHE A 77 6.07 6.04 6.92
C PHE A 77 6.68 7.40 6.59
N ALA A 78 7.96 7.36 6.22
CA ALA A 78 8.71 8.49 5.71
C ALA A 78 9.24 8.20 4.30
N THR A 79 9.40 9.24 3.49
CA THR A 79 10.01 9.12 2.16
C THR A 79 11.50 8.82 2.30
N VAL A 80 11.97 7.74 1.69
CA VAL A 80 13.39 7.37 1.67
C VAL A 80 14.06 7.84 0.38
N TYR A 81 13.36 7.70 -0.76
CA TYR A 81 13.84 8.14 -2.07
C TYR A 81 12.66 8.36 -3.03
N ARG A 82 12.95 8.99 -4.18
CA ARG A 82 12.06 9.07 -5.34
C ARG A 82 12.67 8.32 -6.51
N TYR A 83 11.82 7.84 -7.40
CA TYR A 83 12.23 7.17 -8.63
C TYR A 83 11.23 7.55 -9.72
N HIS A 84 11.61 7.31 -10.98
CA HIS A 84 10.74 7.51 -12.13
C HIS A 84 10.80 6.29 -13.03
N TYR A 85 9.66 5.95 -13.61
CA TYR A 85 9.61 4.96 -14.67
C TYR A 85 10.14 5.57 -15.96
N ARG A 86 10.96 4.81 -16.70
CA ARG A 86 11.32 5.13 -18.07
C ARG A 86 10.52 4.21 -18.98
N GLN A 87 9.88 4.80 -19.96
CA GLN A 87 9.21 4.09 -21.03
C GLN A 87 9.96 4.39 -22.32
N LEU A 88 10.04 3.42 -23.22
CA LEU A 88 10.53 3.67 -24.56
C LEU A 88 9.54 4.66 -25.19
N GLY A 89 10.02 5.85 -25.58
CA GLY A 89 9.17 6.77 -26.32
C GLY A 89 8.71 6.07 -27.58
N GLU A 90 7.41 6.13 -27.88
CA GLU A 90 6.92 5.68 -29.18
C GLU A 90 7.72 6.42 -30.24
N GLY A 91 8.57 5.68 -30.97
CA GLY A 91 9.39 6.27 -32.01
C GLY A 91 8.47 6.98 -32.98
N ARG A 92 8.74 8.27 -33.22
CA ARG A 92 8.17 8.94 -34.38
C ARG A 92 8.55 8.11 -35.61
N ALA A 93 7.57 7.44 -36.21
CA ALA A 93 7.65 6.98 -37.59
C ALA A 93 7.62 8.20 -38.52
#